data_AF-A0A401TB02-F1
#
_entry.id   AF-A0A401TB02-F1
#
_cell.length_a   1.000
_cell.length_b   1.000
_cell.length_c   1.000
_cell.angle_alpha   90.00
_cell.angle_beta   90.00
_cell.angle_gamma   90.00
#
_symmetry.space_group_name_H-M   'P 1'
#
loop_
_entity.id
_entity.type
_entity.pdbx_description
1 polymer ?
#
loop_
_entity_poly.entity_id
_entity_poly.type
_entity_poly.pdbx_seq_one_letter_code
_entity_poly.pdbx_strand_id
1 'polypeptide(L)'
;GFCFLSSPEVPGLMLLCGADVVESFAVPNLWKQEDIEEIVGKFGIVCISRLGSNVEKLVYESDIMWKFKENIHLVTEWIANDISATKVRRALRRGQSVKYVIPDSVIEYIQQHNLYDPCSEDKNSNVTLAPLERYGKLSNRNSSQGQTGSG
;
A
#
# COMPACT_ATOMS: atom_id res chain seq x y z
N GLY A 1 28.01 -7.87 -11.45
CA GLY A 1 27.73 -7.15 -12.71
C GLY A 1 26.39 -7.63 -13.22
N PHE A 2 25.40 -6.75 -13.28
CA PHE A 2 24.08 -7.07 -13.82
C PHE A 2 24.17 -6.95 -15.35
N CYS A 3 24.14 -8.08 -16.04
CA CYS A 3 23.98 -8.11 -17.49
C CYS A 3 22.51 -8.46 -17.75
N PHE A 4 21.67 -7.45 -17.98
CA PHE A 4 20.36 -7.64 -18.58
C PHE A 4 20.58 -7.90 -20.07
N LEU A 5 20.54 -9.18 -20.45
CA LEU A 5 20.29 -9.53 -21.85
C LEU A 5 18.78 -9.59 -22.01
N SER A 6 18.20 -8.46 -22.43
CA SER A 6 16.85 -8.43 -22.96
C SER A 6 16.82 -7.63 -24.26
N SER A 7 16.07 -8.17 -25.23
CA SER A 7 15.70 -7.61 -26.55
C SER A 7 15.21 -6.15 -26.45
N PRO A 8 15.01 -5.38 -27.54
CA PRO A 8 14.79 -3.92 -27.43
C PRO A 8 13.50 -3.66 -26.65
N GLU A 9 13.65 -3.40 -25.36
CA GLU A 9 12.59 -3.60 -24.36
C GLU A 9 11.69 -2.38 -24.34
N VAL A 10 10.42 -2.60 -24.69
CA VAL A 10 9.35 -1.66 -24.33
C VAL A 10 9.39 -1.41 -22.82
N PRO A 11 9.26 -0.16 -22.36
CA PRO A 11 9.33 0.14 -20.93
C PRO A 11 8.23 -0.61 -20.17
N GLY A 12 8.63 -1.38 -19.16
CA GLY A 12 7.72 -2.04 -18.23
C GLY A 12 7.13 -1.08 -17.20
N LEU A 13 5.87 -1.31 -16.81
CA LEU A 13 5.23 -0.59 -15.70
C LEU A 13 5.26 -1.47 -14.46
N MET A 14 5.72 -0.92 -13.34
CA MET A 14 5.79 -1.62 -12.05
C MET A 14 5.22 -0.76 -10.92
N LEU A 15 4.65 -1.41 -9.90
CA LEU A 15 4.17 -0.72 -8.71
C LEU A 15 5.30 -0.57 -7.68
N LEU A 16 5.74 0.66 -7.43
CA LEU A 16 6.64 0.98 -6.32
C LEU A 16 5.83 1.19 -5.04
N CYS A 17 6.09 0.40 -3.99
CA CYS A 17 5.38 0.52 -2.73
C CYS A 17 6.24 0.15 -1.51
N GLY A 18 5.74 0.47 -0.33
CA GLY A 18 6.30 -0.05 0.92
C GLY A 18 5.79 -1.46 1.24
N ALA A 19 6.41 -2.06 2.25
CA ALA A 19 5.96 -3.33 2.83
C ALA A 19 4.49 -3.30 3.32
N ASP A 20 4.04 -2.15 3.82
CA ASP A 20 2.68 -1.92 4.30
C ASP A 20 1.61 -2.20 3.24
N VAL A 21 1.88 -1.87 1.97
CA VAL A 21 0.97 -2.17 0.86
C VAL A 21 0.92 -3.67 0.58
N VAL A 22 2.06 -4.35 0.55
CA VAL A 22 2.11 -5.80 0.29
C VAL A 22 1.48 -6.59 1.43
N GLU A 23 1.71 -6.17 2.67
CA GLU A 23 1.04 -6.73 3.85
C GLU A 23 -0.48 -6.51 3.81
N SER A 24 -0.94 -5.39 3.23
CA SER A 24 -2.36 -5.09 3.08
C SER A 24 -3.10 -6.07 2.13
N PHE A 25 -2.40 -6.80 1.27
CA PHE A 25 -3.03 -7.83 0.41
C PHE A 25 -3.67 -8.96 1.21
N ALA A 26 -3.20 -9.20 2.44
CA ALA A 26 -3.79 -10.19 3.34
C ALA A 26 -5.05 -9.68 4.07
N VAL A 27 -5.38 -8.38 3.97
CA VAL A 27 -6.54 -7.79 4.66
C VAL A 27 -7.83 -8.19 3.93
N PRO A 28 -8.77 -8.89 4.59
CA PRO A 28 -10.01 -9.34 3.95
C PRO A 28 -10.83 -8.18 3.40
N ASN A 29 -11.35 -8.35 2.18
CA ASN A 29 -12.17 -7.35 1.47
C ASN A 29 -11.47 -6.01 1.18
N LEU A 30 -10.15 -5.90 1.35
CA LEU A 30 -9.43 -4.68 0.96
C LEU A 30 -9.02 -4.72 -0.51
N TRP A 31 -8.61 -5.90 -0.98
CA TRP A 31 -8.19 -6.16 -2.34
C TRP A 31 -9.03 -7.28 -2.93
N LYS A 32 -9.27 -7.20 -4.24
CA LYS A 32 -9.78 -8.33 -5.02
C LYS A 32 -8.64 -9.27 -5.35
N GLN A 33 -8.92 -10.57 -5.37
CA GLN A 33 -7.89 -11.55 -5.65
C GLN A 33 -7.39 -11.45 -7.10
N GLU A 34 -8.29 -11.09 -8.01
CA GLU A 34 -8.01 -10.88 -9.43
C GLU A 34 -7.10 -9.65 -9.65
N ASP A 35 -7.34 -8.57 -8.90
CA ASP A 35 -6.52 -7.35 -8.97
C ASP A 35 -5.10 -7.65 -8.48
N ILE A 36 -4.94 -8.44 -7.41
CA ILE A 36 -3.61 -8.85 -6.92
C ILE A 36 -2.88 -9.67 -7.99
N GLU A 37 -3.55 -10.68 -8.57
CA GLU A 37 -2.94 -11.54 -9.61
C GLU A 37 -2.56 -10.73 -10.85
N GLU A 38 -3.36 -9.74 -11.26
CA GLU A 38 -3.02 -8.85 -12.37
C GLU A 38 -1.80 -7.97 -12.07
N ILE A 39 -1.73 -7.38 -10.88
CA ILE A 39 -0.61 -6.52 -10.47
C ILE A 39 0.69 -7.32 -10.49
N VAL A 40 0.75 -8.47 -9.81
CA VAL A 40 1.99 -9.27 -9.74
C VAL A 40 2.29 -10.03 -11.03
N GLY A 41 1.26 -10.39 -11.79
CA GLY A 41 1.38 -11.20 -13.01
C GLY A 41 1.77 -10.39 -14.25
N LYS A 42 1.13 -9.24 -14.48
CA LYS A 42 1.33 -8.45 -15.72
C LYS A 42 2.34 -7.31 -15.56
N PHE A 43 2.44 -6.72 -14.38
CA PHE A 43 3.23 -5.51 -14.14
C PHE A 43 4.47 -5.79 -13.28
N GLY A 44 4.25 -6.28 -12.07
CA GLY A 44 5.28 -6.49 -11.06
C GLY A 44 5.30 -5.40 -10.00
N ILE A 45 5.97 -5.71 -8.88
CA ILE A 45 6.03 -4.88 -7.69
C ILE A 45 7.50 -4.67 -7.31
N VAL A 46 7.85 -3.44 -6.99
CA VAL A 46 9.09 -3.09 -6.30
C VAL A 46 8.71 -2.67 -4.88
N CYS A 47 8.97 -3.55 -3.91
CA CYS A 47 8.60 -3.35 -2.52
C CYS A 47 9.82 -2.91 -1.70
N ILE A 48 9.78 -1.71 -1.16
CA ILE A 48 10.77 -1.19 -0.22
C ILE A 48 10.40 -1.65 1.20
N SER A 49 11.19 -2.55 1.78
CA SER A 49 10.96 -3.08 3.12
C SER A 49 11.91 -2.44 4.13
N ARG A 50 11.37 -2.14 5.31
CA ARG A 50 12.15 -1.71 6.48
C ARG A 50 12.67 -2.94 7.22
N LEU A 51 13.76 -2.79 7.95
CA LEU A 51 14.27 -3.83 8.85
C LEU A 51 13.17 -4.30 9.82
N GLY A 52 12.91 -5.61 9.82
CA GLY A 52 11.88 -6.24 10.66
C GLY A 52 10.51 -6.41 10.02
N SER A 53 10.30 -5.99 8.77
CA SER A 53 9.10 -6.36 8.02
C SER A 53 9.17 -7.80 7.52
N ASN A 54 8.03 -8.50 7.55
CA ASN A 54 7.92 -9.93 7.22
C ASN A 54 7.42 -10.17 5.78
N VAL A 55 7.66 -9.24 4.85
CA VAL A 55 7.17 -9.36 3.46
C VAL A 55 7.64 -10.64 2.78
N GLU A 56 8.88 -11.07 3.01
CA GLU A 56 9.39 -12.34 2.44
C GLU A 56 8.54 -13.53 2.86
N LYS A 57 8.17 -13.59 4.14
CA LYS A 57 7.31 -14.63 4.68
C LYS A 57 5.91 -14.58 4.04
N LEU A 58 5.36 -13.38 3.87
CA LEU A 58 4.04 -13.18 3.27
C LEU A 58 4.00 -13.57 1.78
N VAL A 59 5.07 -13.27 1.02
CA VAL A 59 5.22 -13.72 -0.36
C VAL A 59 5.30 -15.25 -0.45
N TYR A 60 5.93 -15.90 0.53
CA TYR A 60 6.00 -17.35 0.62
C TYR A 60 4.67 -18.01 1.02
N GLU A 61 3.90 -17.38 1.94
CA GLU A 61 2.63 -17.91 2.44
C GLU A 61 1.47 -17.76 1.45
N SER A 62 1.58 -16.88 0.45
CA SER A 62 0.55 -16.68 -0.57
C SER A 62 0.90 -17.37 -1.89
N ASP A 63 0.06 -18.30 -2.32
CA ASP A 63 0.24 -19.04 -3.57
C ASP A 63 0.39 -18.13 -4.79
N ILE A 64 -0.39 -17.04 -4.85
CA ILE A 64 -0.38 -16.10 -5.98
C ILE A 64 0.92 -15.29 -6.00
N MET A 65 1.37 -14.79 -4.84
CA MET A 65 2.63 -14.04 -4.78
C MET A 65 3.83 -14.95 -5.03
N TRP A 66 3.80 -16.18 -4.52
CA TRP A 66 4.86 -17.16 -4.77
C TRP A 66 4.95 -17.55 -6.25
N LYS A 67 3.81 -17.77 -6.91
CA LYS A 67 3.71 -18.08 -8.36
C LYS A 67 4.38 -17.00 -9.22
N PHE A 68 4.25 -15.73 -8.84
CA PHE A 68 4.81 -14.58 -9.58
C PHE A 68 5.98 -13.91 -8.86
N LYS A 69 6.70 -14.64 -8.00
CA LYS A 69 7.79 -14.07 -7.18
C LYS A 69 8.90 -13.42 -8.00
N GLU A 70 9.11 -13.85 -9.24
CA GLU A 70 10.13 -13.28 -10.13
C GLU A 70 9.82 -11.83 -10.52
N ASN A 71 8.54 -11.44 -10.48
CA ASN A 71 8.07 -10.07 -10.72
C ASN A 71 7.99 -9.23 -9.44
N ILE A 72 8.36 -9.79 -8.29
CA ILE A 72 8.32 -9.13 -6.99
C ILE A 72 9.76 -8.86 -6.54
N HIS A 73 10.16 -7.59 -6.59
CA HIS A 73 11.50 -7.15 -6.21
C HIS A 73 11.46 -6.56 -4.80
N LEU A 74 12.07 -7.27 -3.85
CA LEU A 74 12.21 -6.79 -2.49
C LEU A 74 13.50 -5.98 -2.36
N VAL A 75 13.37 -4.72 -1.95
CA VAL A 75 14.48 -3.80 -1.74
C VAL A 75 14.54 -3.45 -0.26
N THR A 76 15.58 -3.91 0.43
CA THR A 76 15.77 -3.62 1.85
C THR A 76 16.34 -2.22 2.06
N GLU A 77 15.63 -1.39 2.82
CA GLU A 77 16.13 -0.11 3.30
C GLU A 77 16.93 -0.33 4.59
N TRP A 78 18.27 -0.19 4.50
CA TRP A 78 19.18 -0.39 5.64
C TRP A 78 19.20 0.77 6.63
N ILE A 79 18.84 1.97 6.16
CA ILE A 79 18.78 3.17 6.99
C ILE A 79 17.36 3.29 7.50
N ALA A 80 17.19 3.25 8.83
CA ALA A 80 15.88 3.37 9.44
C ALA A 80 15.30 4.78 9.22
N ASN A 81 14.46 4.93 8.19
CA ASN A 81 13.71 6.15 7.96
C ASN A 81 12.37 6.06 8.71
N ASP A 82 12.30 6.68 9.87
CA ASP A 82 11.09 6.69 10.71
C ASP A 82 10.13 7.86 10.40
N ILE A 83 10.30 8.49 9.24
CA ILE A 83 9.43 9.54 8.75
C ILE A 83 8.14 8.89 8.22
N SER A 84 6.98 9.39 8.67
CA SER A 84 5.68 8.99 8.14
C SER A 84 4.73 10.18 8.12
N ALA A 85 3.78 10.17 7.18
CA ALA A 85 2.78 11.24 7.07
C ALA A 85 1.99 11.42 8.37
N THR A 86 1.66 10.33 9.08
CA THR A 86 1.00 10.37 10.39
C THR A 86 1.82 11.12 11.43
N LYS A 87 3.15 10.90 11.48
CA LYS A 87 4.04 11.62 12.40
C LYS A 87 4.15 13.10 12.04
N VAL A 88 4.25 13.42 10.75
CA VAL A 88 4.29 14.80 10.24
C VAL A 88 3.01 15.55 10.61
N ARG A 89 1.82 15.02 10.30
CA ARG A 89 0.54 15.65 10.66
C ARG A 89 0.42 15.87 12.17
N ARG A 90 0.84 14.89 12.97
CA ARG A 90 0.83 15.00 14.45
C ARG A 90 1.79 16.09 14.97
N ALA A 91 2.99 16.20 14.40
CA ALA A 91 3.96 17.22 14.78
C ALA A 91 3.43 18.63 14.46
N LEU A 92 2.85 18.80 13.26
CA LEU A 92 2.25 20.06 12.83
C LEU A 92 1.09 20.50 13.74
N ARG A 93 0.18 19.59 14.11
CA ARG A 93 -0.90 19.88 15.07
C ARG A 93 -0.41 20.32 16.45
N ARG A 94 0.78 19.88 16.86
CA ARG A 94 1.40 20.22 18.14
C ARG A 94 2.28 21.47 18.06
N GLY A 95 2.36 22.13 16.91
CA GLY A 95 3.27 23.26 16.68
C GLY A 95 4.75 22.87 16.72
N GLN A 96 5.07 21.59 16.49
CA GLN A 96 6.45 21.12 16.44
C GLN A 96 7.05 21.37 15.04
N SER A 97 8.35 21.66 15.00
CA SER A 97 9.05 21.82 13.73
C SER A 97 9.15 20.49 12.97
N VAL A 98 8.84 20.55 11.67
CA VAL A 98 9.03 19.45 10.70
C VAL A 98 10.15 19.77 9.70
N LYS A 99 10.99 20.77 10.00
CA LYS A 99 12.13 21.12 9.17
C LYS A 99 13.08 19.92 9.05
N TYR A 100 13.64 19.71 7.86
CA TYR A 100 14.49 18.57 7.50
C TYR A 100 13.76 17.21 7.42
N VAL A 101 12.46 17.15 7.68
CA VAL A 101 11.63 15.95 7.49
C VAL A 101 10.94 15.98 6.12
N ILE A 102 10.51 17.16 5.70
CA ILE A 102 9.88 17.42 4.41
C ILE A 102 10.51 18.67 3.76
N PRO A 103 10.40 18.86 2.43
CA PRO A 103 10.97 20.02 1.75
C PRO A 103 10.38 21.35 2.26
N ASP A 104 11.20 22.39 2.32
CA ASP A 104 10.79 23.72 2.86
C ASP A 104 9.58 24.30 2.11
N SER A 105 9.51 24.14 0.78
CA SER A 105 8.37 24.58 -0.02
C SER A 105 7.05 23.91 0.38
N VAL A 106 7.09 22.66 0.85
CA VAL A 106 5.91 21.93 1.35
C VAL A 106 5.51 22.47 2.73
N ILE A 107 6.50 22.81 3.59
CA ILE A 107 6.25 23.42 4.90
C ILE A 107 5.53 24.76 4.73
N GLU A 108 6.05 25.61 3.83
CA GLU A 108 5.45 26.91 3.51
C GLU A 108 4.01 26.75 3.02
N TYR A 109 3.78 25.82 2.10
CA TYR A 109 2.43 25.55 1.58
C TYR A 109 1.46 25.08 2.67
N ILE A 110 1.89 24.17 3.55
CA ILE A 110 1.08 23.69 4.67
C ILE A 110 0.67 24.84 5.60
N GLN A 111 1.62 25.75 5.89
CA GLN A 111 1.40 26.89 6.78
C GLN A 111 0.47 27.94 6.14
N GLN A 112 0.68 28.27 4.87
CA GLN A 112 -0.16 29.23 4.13
C GLN A 112 -1.63 28.79 4.07
N HIS A 113 -1.88 27.49 3.94
CA HIS A 113 -3.23 26.94 3.79
C HIS A 113 -3.80 26.30 5.05
N ASN A 114 -3.07 26.29 6.17
CA ASN A 114 -3.46 25.64 7.43
C ASN A 114 -4.02 24.21 7.24
N LEU A 115 -3.32 23.37 6.46
CA LEU A 115 -3.88 22.10 5.97
C LEU A 115 -4.16 21.04 7.05
N TYR A 116 -3.44 21.10 8.17
CA TYR A 116 -3.46 20.07 9.21
C TYR A 116 -3.81 20.64 10.58
N ASP A 117 -5.09 20.56 10.93
CA ASP A 117 -5.67 20.90 12.24
C ASP A 117 -6.35 19.66 12.88
N PRO A 118 -6.84 19.72 14.14
CA PRO A 118 -7.56 18.61 14.75
C PRO A 118 -8.77 18.13 13.95
N CYS A 119 -9.57 19.04 13.39
CA CYS A 119 -10.74 18.71 12.57
C CYS A 119 -10.35 17.97 11.28
N SER A 120 -9.17 18.27 10.72
CA SER A 120 -8.66 17.67 9.49
C SER A 120 -8.32 16.18 9.66
N GLU A 121 -7.91 15.75 10.86
CA GLU A 121 -7.64 14.34 11.16
C GLU A 121 -8.97 13.56 11.28
N ASP A 122 -10.04 14.21 11.71
CA ASP A 122 -11.35 13.60 11.95
C ASP A 122 -12.27 13.59 10.72
N LYS A 123 -11.83 14.13 9.56
CA LYS A 123 -12.66 14.27 8.34
C LYS A 123 -13.35 12.98 7.88
N ASN A 124 -12.78 11.82 8.20
CA ASN A 124 -13.32 10.49 7.82
C ASN A 124 -13.37 9.50 9.00
N SER A 125 -13.39 9.98 10.26
CA SER A 125 -13.27 9.11 11.45
C SER A 125 -14.31 8.00 11.56
N ASN A 126 -15.51 8.22 11.01
CA ASN A 126 -16.62 7.25 11.02
C ASN A 126 -16.96 6.71 9.63
N VAL A 127 -16.08 6.93 8.64
CA VAL A 127 -16.31 6.51 7.25
C VAL A 127 -15.49 5.25 6.98
N THR A 128 -16.18 4.17 6.61
CA THR A 128 -15.51 2.94 6.15
C THR A 128 -14.74 3.22 4.87
N LEU A 129 -13.52 2.68 4.77
CA LEU A 129 -12.71 2.84 3.56
C LEU A 129 -13.45 2.30 2.33
N ALA A 130 -13.41 3.06 1.23
CA ALA A 130 -14.14 2.74 0.02
C ALA A 130 -13.93 1.30 -0.51
N PRO A 131 -12.71 0.71 -0.50
CA PRO A 131 -12.55 -0.68 -0.92
C PRO A 131 -13.29 -1.67 -0.01
N LEU A 132 -13.22 -1.49 1.31
CA LEU A 132 -13.91 -2.34 2.29
C LEU A 132 -15.42 -2.26 2.14
N GLU A 133 -15.97 -1.05 1.92
CA GLU A 133 -17.39 -0.88 1.68
C GLU A 133 -17.83 -1.56 0.37
N ARG A 134 -17.04 -1.39 -0.70
CA ARG A 134 -17.35 -1.92 -2.03
C ARG A 134 -17.30 -3.45 -2.05
N TYR A 135 -16.24 -4.03 -1.51
CA TYR A 135 -16.00 -5.48 -1.58
C TYR A 135 -16.72 -6.25 -0.47
N GLY A 136 -16.94 -5.65 0.70
CA GLY A 136 -17.80 -6.22 1.74
C GLY A 136 -19.27 -6.37 1.33
N LYS A 137 -19.80 -5.44 0.51
CA LYS A 137 -21.15 -5.58 -0.04
C LYS A 137 -21.25 -6.69 -1.09
N LEU A 138 -20.19 -6.91 -1.87
CA LEU A 138 -20.12 -7.97 -2.88
C LEU A 138 -20.04 -9.36 -2.25
N SER A 139 -19.23 -9.53 -1.19
CA SER A 139 -19.16 -10.80 -0.46
C SER A 139 -20.51 -11.17 0.16
N ASN A 140 -21.19 -10.23 0.83
CA ASN A 140 -22.52 -10.49 1.40
C ASN A 140 -23.61 -10.84 0.37
N ARG A 141 -23.57 -10.25 -0.84
CA ARG A 141 -24.50 -10.62 -1.92
C ARG A 141 -24.29 -12.04 -2.42
N ASN A 142 -23.04 -12.47 -2.56
CA ASN A 142 -22.72 -13.83 -2.99
C ASN A 142 -23.12 -14.87 -1.93
N SER A 143 -23.02 -14.54 -0.63
CA SER A 143 -23.51 -15.39 0.47
C SER A 143 -25.02 -15.61 0.44
N SER A 144 -25.80 -14.60 0.04
CA SER A 144 -27.27 -14.67 -0.01
C SER A 144 -27.84 -15.43 -1.23
N GLN A 145 -27.05 -15.62 -2.29
CA GLN A 145 -27.48 -16.41 -3.46
C GLN A 145 -27.16 -17.92 -3.33
N GLY A 146 -26.39 -18.33 -2.32
CA GLY A 146 -26.02 -19.73 -2.07
C GLY A 146 -27.06 -20.57 -1.31
N GLN A 147 -28.22 -20.03 -0.91
CA GLN A 147 -29.24 -20.73 -0.10
C GLN A 147 -30.55 -21.09 -0.83
N THR A 148 -30.70 -20.79 -2.12
CA THR A 148 -31.90 -21.18 -2.89
C THR A 148 -31.54 -22.24 -3.94
N GLY A 149 -31.42 -23.49 -3.53
CA GLY A 149 -31.06 -24.58 -4.44
C GLY A 149 -30.97 -25.95 -3.80
N SER A 150 -31.96 -26.34 -3.00
CA SER A 150 -32.24 -27.74 -2.65
C SER A 150 -33.66 -27.82 -2.09
N GLY A 151 -34.56 -28.43 -2.85
CA GLY A 151 -35.99 -28.59 -2.56
C GLY A 151 -36.79 -28.79 -3.83
#